data_AF-A0A0W8CRC5-F1
#
_entry.id   AF-A0A0W8CRC5-F1
#
_cell.length_a   1.000
_cell.length_b   1.000
_cell.length_c   1.000
_cell.angle_alpha   90.00
_cell.angle_beta   90.00
_cell.angle_gamma   90.00
#
_symmetry.space_group_name_H-M   'P 1'
#
loop_
_entity.id
_entity.type
_entity.pdbx_description
1 polymer ?
#
loop_
_entity_poly.entity_id
_entity_poly.type
_entity_poly.pdbx_seq_one_letter_code
_entity_poly.pdbx_strand_id
1 'polypeptide(L)'
;MAYNIEEDGERILKQPFDYQNELLVLDTFSEKLDNGEISLGIIFTSRRLFRTGPRAIIGQRSMHRSLMDFLAATDGAYKLHIGGYTLVSFGTFGVHYGETEKYHQTFYPMAFMFVRTETAFATNRLFQVCQHRCLEFFNGSVCPHFGSMDHSRPIAMLSAKS
;
A
#
# COMPACT_ATOMS: atom_id res chain seq x y z
N MET A 1 -27.03 3.74 1.53
CA MET A 1 -26.28 4.39 0.41
C MET A 1 -25.01 3.59 0.19
N ALA A 2 -24.74 3.13 -1.03
CA ALA A 2 -23.47 2.49 -1.36
C ALA A 2 -22.36 3.55 -1.36
N TYR A 3 -21.16 3.18 -0.91
CA TYR A 3 -20.01 4.07 -0.93
C TYR A 3 -19.65 4.45 -2.38
N ASN A 4 -19.65 5.76 -2.70
CA ASN A 4 -19.23 6.25 -4.01
C ASN A 4 -17.72 6.52 -4.01
N ILE A 5 -16.98 5.64 -4.68
CA ILE A 5 -15.52 5.70 -4.76
C ILE A 5 -15.00 6.89 -5.56
N GLU A 6 -15.79 7.41 -6.50
CA GLU A 6 -15.42 8.54 -7.35
C GLU A 6 -15.49 9.88 -6.59
N GLU A 7 -16.43 10.01 -5.67
CA GLU A 7 -16.65 11.22 -4.86
C GLU A 7 -15.87 11.23 -3.55
N ASP A 8 -15.25 10.12 -3.15
CA ASP A 8 -14.46 10.04 -1.92
C ASP A 8 -13.42 11.15 -1.84
N GLY A 9 -12.91 11.55 -3.01
CA GLY A 9 -11.86 12.52 -3.05
C GLY A 9 -12.19 13.90 -2.59
N GLU A 10 -13.28 14.41 -3.10
CA GLU A 10 -13.83 15.70 -2.69
C GLU A 10 -14.30 15.64 -1.24
N ARG A 11 -14.83 14.50 -0.79
CA ARG A 11 -15.30 14.32 0.58
C ARG A 11 -14.19 14.47 1.61
N ILE A 12 -13.03 13.85 1.39
CA ILE A 12 -11.90 13.90 2.32
C ILE A 12 -11.19 15.25 2.27
N LEU A 13 -11.07 15.88 1.09
CA LEU A 13 -10.42 17.19 0.96
C LEU A 13 -11.15 18.31 1.73
N LYS A 14 -12.46 18.17 1.93
CA LYS A 14 -13.29 19.10 2.70
C LYS A 14 -13.15 18.95 4.23
N GLN A 15 -12.44 17.92 4.70
CA GLN A 15 -12.26 17.68 6.13
C GLN A 15 -11.11 18.50 6.71
N PRO A 16 -11.08 18.76 8.03
CA PRO A 16 -9.94 19.41 8.68
C PRO A 16 -8.62 18.67 8.46
N PHE A 17 -7.50 19.40 8.52
CA PHE A 17 -6.15 18.83 8.34
C PHE A 17 -5.89 17.64 9.29
N ASP A 18 -6.23 17.77 10.56
CA ASP A 18 -5.99 16.71 11.55
C ASP A 18 -6.80 15.44 11.23
N TYR A 19 -8.05 15.59 10.80
CA TYR A 19 -8.86 14.45 10.37
C TYR A 19 -8.25 13.74 9.16
N GLN A 20 -7.76 14.49 8.18
CA GLN A 20 -7.14 13.92 6.98
C GLN A 20 -5.82 13.18 7.29
N ASN A 21 -5.05 13.67 8.26
CA ASN A 21 -3.72 13.17 8.57
C ASN A 21 -3.64 12.35 9.86
N GLU A 22 -4.78 12.06 10.49
CA GLU A 22 -4.90 11.15 11.63
C GLU A 22 -4.26 9.79 11.29
N LEU A 23 -3.39 9.32 12.19
CA LEU A 23 -2.76 8.01 12.05
C LEU A 23 -3.79 6.91 12.30
N LEU A 24 -3.95 6.04 11.30
CA LEU A 24 -4.83 4.89 11.34
C LEU A 24 -3.98 3.63 11.40
N VAL A 25 -4.12 2.85 12.46
CA VAL A 25 -3.56 1.50 12.54
C VAL A 25 -4.50 0.55 11.81
N LEU A 26 -4.01 -0.07 10.74
CA LEU A 26 -4.77 -1.02 9.93
C LEU A 26 -4.67 -2.45 10.48
N ASP A 27 -3.51 -2.81 11.02
CA ASP A 27 -3.24 -4.11 11.63
C ASP A 27 -1.99 -4.06 12.51
N THR A 28 -1.90 -4.99 13.46
CA THR A 28 -0.70 -5.28 14.24
C THR A 28 -0.47 -6.78 14.20
N PHE A 29 0.78 -7.21 14.01
CA PHE A 29 1.11 -8.63 13.89
C PHE A 29 2.42 -8.96 14.60
N SER A 30 2.63 -10.25 14.83
CA SER A 30 3.89 -10.80 15.33
C SER A 30 4.28 -12.02 14.52
N GLU A 31 5.58 -12.20 14.34
CA GLU A 31 6.17 -13.35 13.66
C GLU A 31 7.29 -13.93 14.52
N LYS A 32 7.37 -15.26 14.62
CA LYS A 32 8.53 -15.93 15.19
C LYS A 32 9.54 -16.19 14.07
N LEU A 33 10.70 -15.56 14.17
CA LEU A 33 11.80 -15.68 13.21
C LEU A 33 12.54 -17.02 13.37
N ASP A 34 13.34 -17.40 12.37
CA ASP A 34 14.12 -18.64 12.37
C ASP A 34 15.11 -18.75 13.54
N ASN A 35 15.60 -17.60 14.04
CA ASN A 35 16.48 -17.52 15.21
C ASN A 35 15.71 -17.65 16.55
N GLY A 36 14.39 -17.85 16.50
CA GLY A 36 13.52 -17.95 17.67
C GLY A 36 13.06 -16.62 18.25
N GLU A 37 13.57 -15.48 17.76
CA GLU A 37 13.12 -14.15 18.18
C GLU A 37 11.70 -13.85 17.67
N ILE A 38 11.00 -12.96 18.37
CA ILE A 38 9.69 -12.46 17.96
C ILE A 38 9.88 -11.09 17.30
N SER A 39 9.54 -10.99 16.02
CA SER A 39 9.40 -9.73 15.30
C SER A 39 7.98 -9.20 15.48
N LEU A 40 7.87 -7.91 15.78
CA LEU A 40 6.59 -7.21 15.88
C LEU A 40 6.45 -6.24 14.71
N GLY A 41 5.25 -6.19 14.13
CA GLY A 41 4.91 -5.34 13.01
C GLY A 41 3.64 -4.54 13.24
N ILE A 42 3.63 -3.30 12.77
CA ILE A 42 2.46 -2.41 12.75
C ILE A 42 2.26 -1.93 11.33
N ILE A 43 1.05 -2.07 10.80
CA ILE A 43 0.65 -1.53 9.50
C ILE A 43 -0.26 -0.34 9.76
N PHE A 44 0.09 0.82 9.20
CA PHE A 44 -0.62 2.05 9.45
C PHE A 44 -0.64 2.96 8.22
N THR A 45 -1.52 3.95 8.25
CA THR A 45 -1.69 4.94 7.18
C THR A 45 -2.27 6.22 7.78
N SER A 46 -2.60 7.18 6.93
CA SER A 46 -3.55 8.25 7.26
C SER A 46 -4.73 8.21 6.29
N ARG A 47 -5.84 8.89 6.63
CA ARG A 47 -6.99 8.97 5.71
C ARG A 47 -6.58 9.51 4.35
N ARG A 48 -5.74 10.55 4.32
CA ARG A 48 -5.25 11.16 3.09
C ARG A 48 -4.42 10.19 2.23
N LEU A 49 -3.56 9.38 2.85
CA LEU A 49 -2.69 8.47 2.11
C LEU A 49 -3.42 7.20 1.67
N PHE A 50 -4.32 6.67 2.49
CA PHE A 50 -5.07 5.46 2.15
C PHE A 50 -5.99 5.65 0.92
N ARG A 51 -6.25 6.90 0.52
CA ARG A 51 -6.94 7.26 -0.73
C ARG A 51 -6.21 6.87 -2.00
N THR A 52 -4.95 6.46 -1.92
CA THR A 52 -4.30 5.78 -3.04
C THR A 52 -5.05 4.49 -3.41
N GLY A 53 -5.67 3.80 -2.45
CA GLY A 53 -6.50 2.61 -2.66
C GLY A 53 -7.67 2.82 -3.63
N PRO A 54 -8.59 3.76 -3.41
CA PRO A 54 -9.70 4.00 -4.33
C PRO A 54 -9.25 4.46 -5.72
N ARG A 55 -8.19 5.27 -5.80
CA ARG A 55 -7.59 5.65 -7.10
C ARG A 55 -7.07 4.44 -7.85
N ALA A 56 -6.40 3.53 -7.16
CA ALA A 56 -5.93 2.26 -7.70
C ALA A 56 -7.07 1.39 -8.22
N ILE A 57 -8.14 1.25 -7.44
CA ILE A 57 -9.34 0.47 -7.82
C ILE A 57 -9.98 1.04 -9.09
N ILE A 58 -10.12 2.37 -9.18
CA ILE A 58 -10.66 3.04 -10.38
C ILE A 58 -9.74 2.79 -11.58
N GLY A 59 -8.43 2.94 -11.41
CA GLY A 59 -7.43 2.65 -12.44
C GLY A 59 -7.55 1.22 -12.98
N GLN A 60 -7.62 0.23 -12.08
CA GLN A 60 -7.82 -1.18 -12.43
C GLN A 60 -9.11 -1.41 -13.25
N ARG A 61 -10.23 -0.78 -12.86
CA ARG A 61 -11.52 -0.93 -13.57
C ARG A 61 -11.48 -0.37 -14.99
N SER A 62 -10.77 0.73 -15.21
CA SER A 62 -10.66 1.38 -16.53
C SER A 62 -9.86 0.57 -17.55
N MET A 63 -8.95 -0.30 -17.11
CA MET A 63 -8.10 -1.14 -17.98
C MET A 63 -8.77 -2.45 -18.43
N HIS A 64 -10.06 -2.42 -18.76
CA HIS A 64 -10.99 -3.56 -18.99
C HIS A 64 -10.59 -4.61 -20.06
N ARG A 65 -9.32 -4.72 -20.50
CA ARG A 65 -8.86 -5.66 -21.52
C ARG A 65 -7.43 -6.20 -21.40
N SER A 66 -6.70 -5.89 -20.33
CA SER A 66 -5.33 -6.39 -20.14
C SER A 66 -5.15 -6.85 -18.71
N LEU A 67 -4.48 -7.99 -18.52
CA LEU A 67 -4.00 -8.58 -17.25
C LEU A 67 -3.06 -7.65 -16.44
N MET A 68 -3.09 -6.33 -16.66
CA MET A 68 -2.31 -5.37 -15.90
C MET A 68 -3.14 -4.95 -14.67
N ASP A 69 -3.08 -5.83 -13.68
CA ASP A 69 -3.46 -5.56 -12.30
C ASP A 69 -2.72 -4.33 -11.75
N PHE A 70 -3.25 -3.78 -10.66
CA PHE A 70 -2.63 -2.66 -9.95
C PHE A 70 -1.14 -2.88 -9.67
N LEU A 71 -0.29 -2.00 -10.21
CA LEU A 71 1.14 -1.99 -9.87
C LEU A 71 1.30 -1.46 -8.45
N ALA A 72 1.25 -2.37 -7.50
CA ALA A 72 1.68 -2.12 -6.15
C ALA A 72 3.20 -2.22 -6.08
N ALA A 73 3.83 -1.37 -5.28
CA ALA A 73 5.25 -1.40 -5.07
C ALA A 73 5.60 -0.97 -3.65
N THR A 74 6.69 -1.54 -3.15
CA THR A 74 7.41 -0.99 -2.02
C THR A 74 8.52 -0.07 -2.55
N ASP A 75 8.43 1.23 -2.27
CA ASP A 75 9.38 2.26 -2.78
C ASP A 75 10.62 2.41 -1.89
N GLY A 76 10.94 1.36 -1.15
CA GLY A 76 12.10 1.28 -0.28
C GLY A 76 11.78 0.89 1.16
N ALA A 77 12.77 0.21 1.75
CA ALA A 77 12.84 -0.14 3.15
C ALA A 77 13.81 0.80 3.86
N TYR A 78 13.28 1.76 4.61
CA TYR A 78 14.10 2.71 5.37
C TYR A 78 14.44 2.11 6.73
N LYS A 79 15.70 1.70 6.92
CA LYS A 79 16.20 1.33 8.24
C LYS A 79 16.28 2.56 9.12
N LEU A 80 15.48 2.60 10.18
CA LEU A 80 15.59 3.65 11.17
C LEU A 80 16.80 3.36 12.07
N HIS A 81 17.63 4.38 12.25
CA HIS A 81 18.87 4.30 13.04
C HIS A 81 18.62 3.91 14.51
N ILE A 82 17.41 4.14 15.02
CA ILE A 82 17.04 3.85 16.42
C ILE A 82 16.14 2.62 16.46
N GLY A 83 16.55 1.59 17.21
CA GLY A 83 15.73 0.41 17.52
C GLY A 83 15.78 -0.72 16.49
N GLY A 84 16.50 -0.56 15.38
CA GLY A 84 16.64 -1.63 14.37
C GLY A 84 15.34 -1.95 13.63
N TYR A 85 14.38 -1.03 13.64
CA TYR A 85 13.15 -1.15 12.88
C TYR A 85 13.31 -0.61 11.46
N THR A 86 12.60 -1.26 10.55
CA THR A 86 12.47 -0.89 9.15
C THR A 86 11.08 -0.29 8.94
N LEU A 87 11.04 0.88 8.31
CA LEU A 87 9.83 1.47 7.76
C LEU A 87 9.75 1.09 6.27
N VAL A 88 8.73 0.30 5.92
CA VAL A 88 8.43 -0.08 4.55
C VAL A 88 7.30 0.80 4.03
N SER A 89 7.53 1.50 2.93
CA SER A 89 6.52 2.31 2.26
C SER A 89 5.83 1.49 1.17
N PHE A 90 4.50 1.39 1.20
CA PHE A 90 3.72 0.63 0.23
C PHE A 90 2.72 1.52 -0.50
N GLY A 91 2.67 1.41 -1.82
CA GLY A 91 1.89 2.30 -2.65
C GLY A 91 1.92 1.91 -4.12
N THR A 92 1.79 2.90 -4.99
CA THR A 92 1.75 2.70 -6.45
C THR A 92 2.47 3.81 -7.19
N PHE A 93 2.69 3.61 -8.49
CA PHE A 93 3.25 4.61 -9.37
C PHE A 93 2.20 5.18 -10.30
N GLY A 94 2.13 6.50 -10.36
CA GLY A 94 1.42 7.20 -11.42
C GLY A 94 2.41 7.88 -12.37
N VAL A 95 2.07 7.87 -13.65
CA VAL A 95 2.77 8.65 -14.67
C VAL A 95 1.93 9.86 -15.00
N HIS A 96 2.52 11.05 -14.98
CA HIS A 96 1.87 12.28 -15.41
C HIS A 96 2.78 13.05 -16.37
N TYR A 97 2.17 13.83 -17.26
CA TYR A 97 2.87 14.69 -18.19
C TYR A 97 3.01 16.07 -17.54
N GLY A 98 4.25 16.48 -17.28
CA GLY A 98 4.55 17.73 -16.58
C GLY A 98 4.59 18.94 -17.51
N GLU A 99 4.65 20.14 -16.92
CA GLU A 99 4.74 21.43 -17.63
C GLU A 99 5.98 21.53 -18.52
N THR A 100 7.02 20.74 -18.24
CA THR A 100 8.24 20.66 -19.06
C THR A 100 8.12 19.71 -20.26
N GLU A 101 6.89 19.31 -20.63
CA GLU A 101 6.62 18.40 -21.74
C GLU A 101 7.32 17.02 -21.59
N LYS A 102 7.49 16.57 -20.34
CA LYS A 102 8.15 15.29 -20.01
C LYS A 102 7.23 14.41 -19.17
N TYR A 103 7.39 13.10 -19.35
CA TYR A 103 6.76 12.11 -18.47
C TYR A 103 7.48 12.05 -17.14
N HIS A 104 6.74 12.23 -16.05
CA HIS A 104 7.21 12.07 -14.68
C HIS A 104 6.52 10.88 -14.05
N GLN A 105 7.32 9.97 -13.54
CA GLN A 105 6.85 8.89 -12.67
C GLN A 105 6.89 9.39 -11.22
N THR A 106 5.82 9.15 -10.47
CA THR A 106 5.71 9.54 -9.07
C THR A 106 5.16 8.40 -8.26
N PHE A 107 5.82 8.12 -7.13
CA PHE A 107 5.32 7.19 -6.15
C PHE A 107 4.23 7.84 -5.28
N TYR A 108 3.13 7.13 -5.12
CA TYR A 108 1.99 7.50 -4.29
C TYR A 108 1.86 6.49 -3.16
N PRO A 109 2.30 6.83 -1.93
CA PRO A 109 2.14 5.94 -0.79
C PRO A 109 0.66 5.71 -0.47
N MET A 110 0.35 4.50 -0.02
CA MET A 110 -0.97 4.06 0.43
C MET A 110 -0.94 3.69 1.91
N ALA A 111 0.07 2.95 2.33
CA ALA A 111 0.25 2.48 3.70
C ALA A 111 1.74 2.32 4.01
N PHE A 112 2.05 2.22 5.30
CA PHE A 112 3.38 1.94 5.80
C PHE A 112 3.34 0.73 6.71
N MET A 113 4.43 -0.03 6.73
CA MET A 113 4.68 -1.07 7.70
C MET A 113 5.92 -0.73 8.51
N PHE A 114 5.79 -0.74 9.83
CA PHE A 114 6.89 -0.64 10.76
C PHE A 114 7.18 -2.01 11.33
N VAL A 115 8.34 -2.60 11.00
CA VAL A 115 8.68 -3.97 11.37
C VAL A 115 10.16 -4.11 11.70
N ARG A 116 10.51 -4.98 12.65
CA ARG A 116 11.92 -5.21 13.02
C ARG A 116 12.71 -5.99 11.96
N THR A 117 12.05 -6.91 11.27
CA THR A 117 12.64 -7.71 10.20
C THR A 117 11.67 -7.80 9.04
N GLU A 118 12.12 -7.41 7.86
CA GLU A 118 11.35 -7.57 6.63
C GLU A 118 11.47 -9.02 6.17
N THR A 119 10.39 -9.77 6.36
CA THR A 119 10.25 -11.17 5.94
C THR A 119 9.19 -11.29 4.86
N ALA A 120 9.19 -12.40 4.13
CA ALA A 120 8.11 -12.70 3.20
C ALA A 120 6.73 -12.73 3.91
N PHE A 121 6.68 -13.18 5.17
CA PHE A 121 5.46 -13.14 5.97
C PHE A 121 4.99 -11.71 6.23
N ALA A 122 5.89 -10.83 6.70
CA ALA A 122 5.55 -9.43 6.99
C ALA A 122 5.05 -8.70 5.73
N THR A 123 5.74 -8.89 4.60
CA THR A 123 5.34 -8.29 3.31
C THR A 123 4.00 -8.84 2.81
N ASN A 124 3.78 -10.16 2.90
CA ASN A 124 2.49 -10.76 2.56
C ASN A 124 1.35 -10.24 3.45
N ARG A 125 1.62 -10.05 4.76
CA ARG A 125 0.65 -9.50 5.70
C ARG A 125 0.26 -8.07 5.32
N LEU A 126 1.24 -7.24 4.95
CA LEU A 126 1.00 -5.88 4.47
C LEU A 126 0.05 -5.86 3.27
N PHE A 127 0.26 -6.72 2.27
CA PHE A 127 -0.59 -6.77 1.08
C PHE A 127 -2.00 -7.25 1.40
N GLN A 128 -2.14 -8.33 2.18
CA GLN A 128 -3.43 -8.86 2.60
C GLN A 128 -4.24 -7.83 3.39
N VAL A 129 -3.60 -7.13 4.33
CA VAL A 129 -4.26 -6.09 5.12
C VAL A 129 -4.71 -4.95 4.21
N CYS A 130 -3.86 -4.45 3.32
CA CYS A 130 -4.25 -3.37 2.41
C CYS A 130 -5.41 -3.79 1.49
N GLN A 131 -5.39 -5.02 0.96
CA GLN A 131 -6.47 -5.56 0.14
C GLN A 131 -7.78 -5.64 0.93
N HIS A 132 -7.75 -6.22 2.13
CA HIS A 132 -8.93 -6.38 2.98
C HIS A 132 -9.50 -5.02 3.38
N ARG A 133 -8.66 -4.07 3.81
CA ARG A 133 -9.10 -2.73 4.22
C ARG A 133 -9.61 -1.90 3.05
N CYS A 134 -9.06 -2.07 1.84
CA CYS A 134 -9.63 -1.44 0.65
C CYS A 134 -11.03 -1.99 0.35
N LEU A 135 -11.23 -3.31 0.47
CA LEU A 135 -12.54 -3.91 0.28
C LEU A 135 -13.54 -3.40 1.33
N GLU A 136 -13.14 -3.38 2.60
CA GLU A 136 -13.96 -2.94 3.72
C GLU A 136 -14.34 -1.45 3.62
N PHE A 137 -13.38 -0.58 3.32
CA PHE A 137 -13.61 0.87 3.36
C PHE A 137 -14.18 1.42 2.06
N PHE A 138 -13.83 0.81 0.93
CA PHE A 138 -14.11 1.37 -0.40
C PHE A 138 -14.94 0.46 -1.30
N ASN A 139 -15.33 -0.71 -0.81
CA ASN A 139 -16.08 -1.71 -1.57
C ASN A 139 -15.37 -2.08 -2.90
N GLY A 140 -14.04 -2.19 -2.85
CA GLY A 140 -13.22 -2.59 -3.98
C GLY A 140 -11.92 -3.25 -3.53
N SER A 141 -11.54 -4.32 -4.22
CA SER A 141 -10.27 -5.01 -3.96
C SER A 141 -9.17 -4.40 -4.82
N VAL A 142 -8.03 -4.09 -4.21
CA VAL A 142 -6.76 -3.93 -4.93
C VAL A 142 -6.13 -5.30 -5.11
N CYS A 143 -5.64 -5.60 -6.30
CA CYS A 143 -4.94 -6.87 -6.59
C CYS A 143 -3.47 -6.55 -6.85
N PRO A 144 -2.60 -6.54 -5.82
CA PRO A 144 -1.19 -6.26 -6.01
C PRO A 144 -0.52 -7.44 -6.72
N HIS A 145 0.14 -7.20 -7.86
CA HIS A 145 0.86 -8.26 -8.60
C HIS A 145 2.36 -8.35 -8.22
N PHE A 146 2.96 -7.24 -7.78
CA PHE A 146 4.38 -7.14 -7.41
C PHE A 146 4.54 -6.48 -6.04
N GLY A 147 5.63 -6.84 -5.35
CA GLY A 147 5.87 -6.46 -3.96
C GLY A 147 7.34 -6.20 -3.61
N SER A 148 8.17 -5.86 -4.61
CA SER A 148 9.56 -5.47 -4.44
C SER A 148 10.03 -4.80 -5.72
N MET A 149 10.53 -3.55 -5.64
CA MET A 149 11.28 -2.89 -6.72
C MET A 149 12.79 -2.98 -6.54
N ASP A 150 13.26 -3.42 -5.38
CA ASP A 150 14.67 -3.73 -5.20
C ASP A 150 14.98 -4.93 -6.09
N HIS A 151 16.09 -4.89 -6.82
CA HIS A 151 16.56 -5.90 -7.80
C HIS A 151 16.72 -7.34 -7.26
N SER A 152 16.23 -7.63 -6.06
CA SER A 152 15.99 -8.96 -5.52
C SER A 152 14.81 -9.65 -6.22
N ARG A 153 14.88 -10.99 -6.29
CA ARG A 153 13.75 -11.85 -6.68
C ARG A 153 12.48 -11.44 -5.90
N PRO A 154 11.28 -11.50 -6.50
CA PRO A 154 10.05 -11.09 -5.84
C PRO A 154 9.95 -11.74 -4.46
N ILE A 155 9.90 -10.92 -3.40
CA ILE A 155 9.79 -11.39 -2.00
C ILE A 155 8.46 -12.14 -1.79
N ALA A 156 7.46 -11.86 -2.63
CA ALA A 156 6.24 -12.65 -2.74
C ALA A 156 5.71 -12.64 -4.17
N MET A 157 5.33 -13.82 -4.68
CA MET A 157 4.40 -13.96 -5.80
C MET A 157 3.05 -14.35 -5.21
N LEU A 158 2.02 -13.51 -5.40
CA LEU A 158 0.65 -13.92 -5.16
C LEU A 158 0.26 -14.88 -6.29
N SER A 159 0.34 -16.18 -6.02
CA SER A 159 -0.22 -17.19 -6.91
C SER A 159 -1.73 -16.98 -7.00
N ALA A 160 -2.20 -16.57 -8.17
CA ALA A 160 -3.58 -16.75 -8.58
C ALA A 160 -3.89 -18.24 -8.48
N LYS A 161 -4.65 -18.64 -7.45
CA LYS A 161 -5.22 -19.99 -7.40
C LYS A 161 -6.55 -19.96 -8.16
N SER A 162 -6.51 -20.71 -9.27
CA SER A 162 -7.58 -21.41 -10.01
C SER A 162 -9.01 -21.27 -9.51
#